data_AF-A0A7S0XMD6-F1
#
_entry.id   AF-A0A7S0XMD6-F1
#
_cell.length_a   1.000
_cell.length_b   1.000
_cell.length_c   1.000
_cell.angle_alpha   90.00
_cell.angle_beta   90.00
_cell.angle_gamma   90.00
#
_symmetry.space_group_name_H-M   'P 1'
#
loop_
_entity.id
_entity.type
_entity.pdbx_description
1 polymer ?
#
loop_
_entity_poly.entity_id
_entity_poly.type
_entity_poly.pdbx_seq_one_letter_code
_entity_poly.pdbx_strand_id
1 'polypeptide(L)'
;VLATAEHVVTEGDCDAGHSANMPSLGCKAASMAFVWAIGGNDLYLPVNAGLAISGESDTHYFLLEIHYDNPGLESDFVDNSGVRIYHTPTLREQEVGVLSVGHSFHPLGLFVP
;
A
#
# COMPACT_ATOMS: atom_id res chain seq x y z
N VAL A 1 -5.87 22.28 -3.15
CA VAL A 1 -6.57 21.19 -3.88
C VAL A 1 -5.92 21.22 -5.26
N LEU A 2 -5.00 20.35 -5.67
CA LEU A 2 -4.81 18.93 -5.40
C LEU A 2 -3.33 18.56 -5.54
N ALA A 3 -2.78 17.84 -4.57
CA ALA A 3 -2.05 16.63 -4.92
C ALA A 3 -3.03 15.52 -4.56
N THR A 4 -3.58 14.82 -5.55
CA THR A 4 -4.34 13.61 -5.25
C THR A 4 -3.33 12.55 -4.89
N ALA A 5 -3.39 12.09 -3.64
CA ALA A 5 -2.49 11.11 -3.08
C ALA A 5 -3.20 9.75 -3.09
N GLU A 6 -2.85 8.84 -3.99
CA GLU A 6 -3.28 7.45 -3.85
C GLU A 6 -2.32 6.72 -2.92
N HIS A 7 -2.83 5.84 -2.08
CA HIS A 7 -2.03 5.19 -1.06
C HIS A 7 -2.06 3.68 -1.28
N VAL A 8 -0.88 3.07 -1.36
CA VAL A 8 -0.72 1.61 -1.35
C VAL A 8 0.12 1.24 -0.14
N VAL A 9 -0.39 0.32 0.66
CA VAL A 9 0.33 -0.23 1.80
C VAL A 9 0.66 -1.67 1.48
N THR A 10 1.95 -2.00 1.45
CA THR A 10 2.43 -3.37 1.29
C THR A 10 3.10 -3.86 2.57
N GLU A 11 3.07 -5.17 2.80
CA GLU A 11 3.61 -5.82 3.98
C GLU A 11 4.67 -6.89 3.61
N GLY A 12 5.84 -6.86 4.25
CA GLY A 12 6.86 -7.88 3.98
C GLY A 12 8.23 -7.64 4.63
N ASP A 13 9.21 -8.44 4.18
CA ASP A 13 10.61 -8.32 4.57
C ASP A 13 11.29 -7.19 3.79
N CYS A 14 11.78 -6.21 4.55
CA CYS A 14 12.45 -5.03 4.07
C CYS A 14 13.79 -4.87 4.80
N ASP A 15 14.54 -5.96 5.03
CA ASP A 15 15.86 -5.92 5.67
C ASP A 15 17.04 -5.94 4.67
N ALA A 16 16.81 -6.38 3.43
CA ALA A 16 17.87 -6.55 2.43
C ALA A 16 17.80 -5.54 1.27
N GLY A 17 18.92 -4.87 0.97
CA GLY A 17 19.12 -4.17 -0.32
C GLY A 17 18.57 -2.74 -0.44
N HIS A 18 18.54 -1.99 0.66
CA HIS A 18 18.10 -0.58 0.68
C HIS A 18 19.09 0.34 -0.03
N SER A 19 18.57 1.37 -0.70
CA SER A 19 19.38 2.53 -1.10
C SER A 19 19.32 3.58 0.02
N ALA A 20 20.23 4.56 0.01
CA ALA A 20 20.33 5.57 1.07
C ALA A 20 19.00 6.28 1.41
N ASN A 21 18.08 6.39 0.44
CA ASN A 21 16.83 7.14 0.58
C ASN A 21 15.58 6.37 0.11
N MET A 22 15.69 5.06 -0.18
CA MET A 22 14.53 4.28 -0.66
C MET A 22 14.61 2.84 -0.15
N PRO A 23 13.47 2.27 0.32
CA PRO A 23 13.33 0.86 0.63
C PRO A 23 13.76 -0.04 -0.54
N SER A 24 14.15 -1.27 -0.25
CA SER A 24 14.61 -2.19 -1.27
C SER A 24 13.49 -2.54 -2.25
N LEU A 25 13.84 -2.87 -3.50
CA LEU A 25 12.84 -3.38 -4.45
C LEU A 25 12.18 -4.69 -3.95
N GLY A 26 12.87 -5.46 -3.11
CA GLY A 26 12.31 -6.66 -2.46
C GLY A 26 11.11 -6.34 -1.57
N CYS A 27 11.16 -5.19 -0.88
CA CYS A 27 10.05 -4.67 -0.07
C CYS A 27 8.80 -4.33 -0.91
N LYS A 28 8.95 -4.13 -2.22
CA LYS A 28 7.83 -3.90 -3.16
C LYS A 28 7.21 -5.20 -3.71
N ALA A 29 7.86 -6.35 -3.52
CA ALA A 29 7.32 -7.68 -3.86
C ALA A 29 6.40 -8.25 -2.76
N ALA A 30 6.09 -7.42 -1.76
CA ALA A 30 5.27 -7.67 -0.60
C ALA A 30 3.77 -7.84 -0.92
N SER A 31 3.02 -8.46 0.01
CA SER A 31 1.57 -8.60 -0.06
C SER A 31 0.88 -7.24 0.11
N MET A 32 -0.16 -6.96 -0.67
CA MET A 32 -0.95 -5.73 -0.49
C MET A 32 -1.82 -5.84 0.75
N ALA A 33 -1.66 -4.91 1.69
CA ALA A 33 -2.45 -4.83 2.92
C ALA A 33 -3.65 -3.89 2.77
N PHE A 34 -3.47 -2.75 2.10
CA PHE A 34 -4.51 -1.74 1.91
C PHE A 34 -4.22 -0.87 0.67
N VAL A 35 -5.28 -0.44 -0.02
CA VAL A 35 -5.22 0.50 -1.13
C VAL A 35 -6.31 1.54 -0.97
N TRP A 36 -5.98 2.80 -1.22
CA TRP A 36 -6.92 3.91 -1.33
C TRP A 36 -6.68 4.70 -2.62
N ALA A 37 -7.77 5.00 -3.32
CA ALA A 37 -7.78 5.89 -4.47
C ALA A 37 -8.89 6.94 -4.30
N ILE A 38 -8.86 7.99 -5.13
CA ILE A 38 -9.82 9.09 -5.08
C ILE A 38 -11.26 8.54 -5.16
N GLY A 39 -12.11 8.98 -4.22
CA GLY A 39 -13.50 8.52 -4.11
C GLY A 39 -13.69 7.26 -3.27
N GLY A 40 -12.61 6.64 -2.79
CA GLY A 40 -12.64 5.56 -1.81
C GLY A 40 -12.98 6.05 -0.40
N ASN A 41 -13.66 5.20 0.37
CA ASN A 41 -13.92 5.40 1.80
C ASN A 41 -12.95 4.55 2.64
N ASP A 42 -13.09 4.65 3.97
CA ASP A 42 -12.41 3.78 4.93
C ASP A 42 -12.71 2.29 4.66
N LEU A 43 -11.69 1.44 4.81
CA LEU A 43 -11.83 -0.01 4.76
C LEU A 43 -12.11 -0.56 6.17
N TYR A 44 -13.29 -1.17 6.34
CA TYR A 44 -13.63 -1.95 7.52
C TYR A 44 -13.63 -3.44 7.17
N LEU A 45 -12.76 -4.21 7.83
CA LEU A 45 -12.76 -5.66 7.71
C LEU A 45 -13.96 -6.27 8.47
N PRO A 46 -14.46 -7.45 8.03
CA PRO A 46 -15.48 -8.19 8.77
C PRO A 46 -15.08 -8.46 10.22
N VAL A 47 -16.04 -8.51 11.14
CA VAL A 47 -15.76 -8.69 12.58
C VAL A 47 -15.02 -10.00 12.91
N ASN A 48 -15.14 -11.03 12.09
CA ASN A 48 -14.46 -12.31 12.28
C ASN A 48 -13.17 -12.46 11.47
N ALA A 49 -12.78 -11.44 10.69
CA ALA A 49 -11.62 -11.49 9.82
C ALA A 49 -10.63 -10.35 10.09
N GLY A 50 -9.34 -10.60 9.88
CA GLY A 50 -8.29 -9.61 10.07
C GLY A 50 -7.07 -9.88 9.19
N LEU A 51 -6.25 -8.86 8.98
CA LEU A 51 -4.91 -9.04 8.47
C LEU A 51 -4.02 -9.43 9.65
N ALA A 52 -3.35 -10.58 9.56
CA ALA A 52 -2.40 -11.00 10.58
C ALA A 52 -1.13 -10.15 10.43
N ILE A 53 -0.84 -9.36 11.47
CA ILE A 53 0.31 -8.45 11.48
C ILE A 53 1.19 -8.83 12.66
N SER A 54 2.47 -9.12 12.40
CA SER A 54 3.46 -9.53 13.41
C SER A 54 3.19 -10.89 14.08
N GLY A 55 4.17 -11.41 14.84
CA GLY A 55 4.14 -12.73 15.49
C GLY A 55 5.00 -13.76 14.75
N GLU A 56 4.46 -14.95 14.49
CA GLU A 56 5.10 -15.96 13.61
C GLU A 56 4.90 -15.65 12.11
N SER A 57 4.30 -14.51 11.75
CA SER A 57 4.20 -14.07 10.36
C SER A 57 5.53 -13.51 9.86
N ASP A 58 5.83 -13.71 8.57
CA ASP A 58 6.99 -13.11 7.89
C ASP A 58 6.83 -11.58 7.63
N THR A 59 5.74 -10.97 8.11
CA THR A 59 5.50 -9.51 7.99
C THR A 59 6.19 -8.75 9.11
N HIS A 60 7.24 -8.00 8.78
CA HIS A 60 7.97 -7.15 9.73
C HIS A 60 7.79 -5.65 9.48
N TYR A 61 7.44 -5.27 8.25
CA TYR A 61 7.34 -3.87 7.85
C TYR A 61 6.06 -3.60 7.06
N PHE A 62 5.54 -2.38 7.23
CA PHE A 62 4.60 -1.78 6.29
C PHE A 62 5.33 -0.74 5.45
N LEU A 63 5.24 -0.87 4.14
CA LEU A 63 5.69 0.13 3.18
C LEU A 63 4.48 0.91 2.68
N LEU A 64 4.49 2.22 2.90
CA LEU A 64 3.51 3.15 2.35
C LEU A 64 4.07 3.77 1.06
N GLU A 65 3.41 3.49 -0.05
CA GLU A 65 3.65 4.15 -1.33
C GLU A 65 2.54 5.19 -1.57
N ILE A 66 2.94 6.42 -1.92
CA ILE A 66 2.02 7.51 -2.24
C ILE A 66 2.24 7.94 -3.69
N HIS A 67 1.18 7.91 -4.49
CA HIS A 67 1.17 8.44 -5.85
C HIS A 67 0.67 9.88 -5.83
N TYR A 68 1.52 10.85 -6.20
CA TYR A 68 1.17 12.26 -6.28
C TYR A 68 0.91 12.67 -7.73
N ASP A 69 -0.26 13.22 -7.99
CA ASP A 69 -0.51 13.98 -9.22
C ASP A 69 -0.10 15.45 -9.02
N ASN A 70 0.97 15.89 -9.69
CA ASN A 70 1.51 17.25 -9.61
C ASN A 70 1.62 17.89 -11.01
N PRO A 71 0.49 18.23 -11.65
CA PRO A 71 0.49 18.81 -13.00
C PRO A 71 1.08 20.22 -13.04
N GLY A 72 1.07 20.93 -11.91
CA GLY A 72 1.65 22.27 -11.77
C GLY A 72 3.18 22.27 -11.64
N LEU A 73 3.80 21.10 -11.44
CA LEU A 73 5.24 20.94 -11.17
C LEU A 73 5.72 21.80 -10.00
N GLU A 74 4.86 22.00 -9.02
CA GLU A 74 5.16 22.79 -7.83
C GLU A 74 6.15 22.01 -6.95
N SER A 75 7.12 22.71 -6.34
CA SER A 75 8.25 22.09 -5.63
C SER A 75 8.35 22.51 -4.17
N ASP A 76 7.45 23.37 -3.71
CA ASP A 76 7.39 23.95 -2.37
C ASP A 76 6.29 23.34 -1.48
N PHE A 77 5.65 22.26 -1.94
CA PHE A 77 4.68 21.53 -1.12
C PHE A 77 5.35 20.59 -0.13
N VAL A 78 4.91 20.70 1.13
CA VAL A 78 5.19 19.73 2.19
C VAL A 78 3.92 18.93 2.45
N ASP A 79 3.97 17.63 2.18
CA ASP A 79 2.88 16.71 2.45
C ASP A 79 3.12 15.90 3.74
N ASN A 80 2.04 15.58 4.44
CA ASN A 80 2.03 14.68 5.60
C ASN A 80 0.87 13.68 5.51
N SER A 81 0.53 13.27 4.28
CA SER A 81 -0.52 12.29 4.03
C SER A 81 -0.07 10.90 4.48
N GLY A 82 -1.04 10.04 4.76
CA GLY A 82 -0.78 8.69 5.19
C GLY A 82 -2.05 7.94 5.54
N VAL A 83 -1.86 6.80 6.20
CA VAL A 83 -2.95 5.88 6.57
C VAL A 83 -3.00 5.70 8.08
N ARG A 84 -4.19 5.43 8.61
CA ARG A 84 -4.38 5.04 10.00
C ARG A 84 -4.82 3.58 10.07
N ILE A 85 -4.01 2.77 10.73
CA ILE A 85 -4.28 1.34 10.92
C ILE A 85 -4.73 1.11 12.37
N TYR A 86 -5.91 0.51 12.51
CA TYR A 86 -6.43 0.06 13.80
C TYR A 86 -6.17 -1.45 13.93
N HIS A 87 -5.51 -1.86 15.01
CA HIS A 87 -5.13 -3.26 15.24
C HIS A 87 -5.56 -3.75 16.62
N THR A 88 -5.48 -5.06 16.82
CA THR A 88 -5.75 -5.75 18.09
C THR A 88 -4.65 -6.79 18.33
N PRO A 89 -4.24 -7.05 19.58
CA PRO A 89 -3.26 -8.09 19.89
C PRO A 89 -3.80 -9.52 19.72
N THR A 90 -5.12 -9.69 19.57
CA THR A 90 -5.76 -11.00 19.41
C THR A 90 -6.08 -11.27 17.94
N LEU A 91 -5.57 -12.40 17.41
CA LEU A 91 -5.88 -12.86 16.06
C LEU A 91 -7.38 -13.10 15.88
N ARG A 92 -7.88 -12.79 14.68
CA ARG A 92 -9.25 -13.08 14.28
C ARG A 92 -9.36 -14.52 13.80
N GLU A 93 -10.59 -15.01 13.65
CA GLU A 93 -10.86 -16.38 13.23
C GLU A 93 -10.41 -16.64 11.79
N GLN A 94 -10.52 -15.63 10.92
CA GLN A 94 -10.20 -15.72 9.50
C GLN A 94 -9.12 -14.71 9.13
N GLU A 95 -8.16 -15.13 8.32
CA GLU A 95 -7.17 -14.23 7.73
C GLU A 95 -7.70 -13.68 6.40
N VAL A 96 -7.54 -12.36 6.21
CA VAL A 96 -7.89 -11.72 4.94
C VAL A 96 -6.73 -11.82 3.95
N GLY A 97 -7.07 -12.04 2.68
CA GLY A 97 -6.12 -11.99 1.58
C GLY A 97 -6.61 -11.02 0.52
N VAL A 98 -5.66 -10.46 -0.25
CA VAL A 98 -5.96 -9.57 -1.37
C VAL A 98 -5.67 -10.29 -2.69
N LEU A 99 -6.69 -10.35 -3.55
CA LEU A 99 -6.55 -10.82 -4.93
C LEU A 99 -6.58 -9.62 -5.88
N SER A 100 -5.45 -9.35 -6.53
CA SER A 100 -5.38 -8.36 -7.62
C SER A 100 -5.73 -9.04 -8.94
N VAL A 101 -6.70 -8.49 -9.67
CA VAL A 101 -7.12 -8.98 -10.99
C VAL A 101 -7.12 -7.82 -11.96
N GLY A 102 -6.44 -7.98 -13.10
CA GLY A 102 -6.37 -6.97 -14.13
C GLY A 102 -5.38 -7.33 -15.23
N HIS A 103 -5.15 -6.40 -16.14
CA HIS A 103 -4.06 -6.49 -17.11
C HIS A 103 -2.84 -5.77 -16.55
N SER A 104 -1.68 -6.42 -16.61
CA SER A 104 -0.42 -5.78 -16.22
C SER A 104 -0.15 -4.56 -17.10
N PHE A 105 0.39 -3.50 -16.52
CA PHE A 105 0.89 -2.40 -17.33
C PHE A 105 2.05 -2.91 -18.19
N HIS A 106 2.00 -2.64 -19.49
CA HIS A 106 3.08 -2.96 -20.40
C HIS A 106 3.33 -1.75 -21.30
N PRO A 107 4.59 -1.36 -21.58
CA PRO A 107 4.88 -0.19 -22.43
C PRO A 107 4.30 -0.28 -23.85
N LEU A 108 3.97 -1.50 -24.29
CA LEU A 108 3.32 -1.77 -25.59
C LEU A 108 1.80 -2.03 -25.46
N GLY A 109 1.23 -1.92 -24.25
CA GLY A 109 -0.21 -2.01 -24.04
C GLY A 109 -0.88 -0.80 -24.69
N LEU A 110 -1.65 -1.04 -25.75
CA LEU A 110 -2.33 0.00 -26.51
C LEU A 110 -3.84 -0.13 -26.28
N PHE A 111 -4.46 0.93 -25.78
CA PHE A 111 -5.91 1.09 -25.87
C PHE A 111 -6.22 1.87 -27.15
N VAL A 112 -6.88 1.20 -28.11
CA VAL A 112 -7.39 1.87 -29.32
C VAL A 112 -8.84 2.26 -29.03
N PRO A 113 -9.15 3.56 -28.92
CA PRO A 113 -10.52 4.03 -28.66
C PRO A 113 -11.47 3.78 -29.84
#